data_AF-A0A0B2BNN9-F1
#
_entry.id   AF-A0A0B2BNN9-F1
#
_cell.length_a   1.000
_cell.length_b   1.000
_cell.length_c   1.000
_cell.angle_alpha   90.00
_cell.angle_beta   90.00
_cell.angle_gamma   90.00
#
_symmetry.space_group_name_H-M   'P 1'
#
loop_
_entity.id
_entity.type
_entity.pdbx_description
1 polymer ?
#
loop_
_entity_poly.entity_id
_entity_poly.type
_entity_poly.pdbx_seq_one_letter_code
_entity_poly.pdbx_strand_id
1 'polypeptide(L)'
;MSAGMTTVEVLQGMTGHEEEAVATAFGATLEDLADNATRLTRALVFVVEKRGGKSAKDAKAAALDLTRKDLGEYFVEEPDELMPDEPFTESGKG
;
A
#
# COMPACT_ATOMS: atom_id res chain seq x y z
N MET A 1 3.85 -2.14 -14.19
CA MET A 1 2.47 -1.62 -14.07
C MET A 1 2.41 -0.91 -12.73
N SER A 2 1.87 0.31 -12.68
CA SER A 2 1.66 1.05 -11.43
C SER A 2 0.17 1.06 -11.10
N ALA A 3 -0.18 0.97 -9.82
CA ALA A 3 -1.56 0.96 -9.33
C ALA A 3 -2.26 2.32 -9.44
N GLY A 4 -1.50 3.41 -9.61
CA GLY A 4 -2.06 4.77 -9.62
C GLY A 4 -2.68 5.20 -8.28
N MET A 5 -2.32 4.52 -7.18
CA MET A 5 -2.76 4.78 -5.81
C MET A 5 -1.62 4.52 -4.83
N THR A 6 -1.72 5.06 -3.62
CA THR A 6 -0.74 4.86 -2.54
C THR A 6 -1.07 3.59 -1.75
N THR A 7 -0.11 3.09 -0.96
CA THR A 7 -0.35 1.95 -0.06
C THR A 7 -1.39 2.28 1.02
N VAL A 8 -1.42 3.54 1.48
CA VAL A 8 -2.36 4.04 2.48
C VAL A 8 -3.79 4.06 1.93
N GLU A 9 -3.98 4.53 0.69
CA GLU A 9 -5.29 4.53 0.04
C GLU A 9 -5.86 3.12 -0.09
N VAL A 10 -5.01 2.12 -0.41
CA VAL A 10 -5.45 0.72 -0.44
C VAL A 10 -5.91 0.30 0.94
N LEU A 11 -5.06 0.47 1.95
CA LEU A 11 -5.32 0.07 3.34
C LEU A 11 -6.61 0.69 3.89
N GLN A 12 -6.78 2.00 3.73
CA GLN A 12 -7.98 2.71 4.21
C GLN A 12 -9.25 2.27 3.49
N GLY A 13 -9.13 1.89 2.21
CA GLY A 13 -10.25 1.39 1.42
C GLY A 13 -10.48 -0.12 1.53
N MET A 14 -9.73 -0.85 2.37
CA MET A 14 -9.92 -2.29 2.51
C MET A 14 -11.23 -2.64 3.21
N THR A 15 -11.87 -3.70 2.74
CA THR A 15 -13.04 -4.31 3.37
C THR A 15 -12.66 -5.58 4.14
N GLY A 16 -13.47 -5.99 5.12
CA GLY A 16 -13.23 -7.23 5.86
C GLY A 16 -13.13 -8.47 4.96
N HIS A 17 -13.84 -8.50 3.82
CA HIS A 17 -13.71 -9.59 2.84
C HIS A 17 -12.33 -9.64 2.16
N GLU A 18 -11.70 -8.48 1.97
CA GLU A 18 -10.35 -8.41 1.39
C GLU A 18 -9.29 -8.81 2.42
N GLU A 19 -9.48 -8.45 3.68
CA GLU A 19 -8.64 -8.90 4.79
C GLU A 19 -8.70 -10.44 4.95
N GLU A 20 -9.90 -11.03 4.91
CA GLU A 20 -10.09 -12.48 4.90
C GLU A 20 -9.43 -13.15 3.70
N ALA A 21 -9.50 -12.52 2.52
CA ALA A 21 -8.86 -13.02 1.32
C ALA A 21 -7.33 -13.00 1.45
N VAL A 22 -6.76 -11.96 2.06
CA VAL A 22 -5.33 -11.90 2.39
C VAL A 22 -4.96 -13.00 3.38
N ALA A 23 -5.70 -13.14 4.48
CA ALA A 23 -5.45 -14.17 5.49
C ALA A 23 -5.44 -15.58 4.87
N THR A 24 -6.41 -15.86 3.99
CA THR A 24 -6.51 -17.13 3.26
C THR A 24 -5.36 -17.31 2.27
N ALA A 25 -5.02 -16.26 1.51
CA ALA A 25 -3.99 -16.34 0.47
C ALA A 25 -2.58 -16.43 1.05
N PHE A 26 -2.27 -15.67 2.09
CA PHE A 26 -0.92 -15.54 2.65
C PHE A 26 -0.69 -16.36 3.92
N GLY A 27 -1.75 -16.93 4.50
CA GLY A 27 -1.68 -17.69 5.76
C GLY A 27 -1.32 -16.82 6.96
N ALA A 28 -1.60 -15.51 6.88
CA ALA A 28 -1.23 -14.49 7.86
C ALA A 28 -2.14 -13.27 7.69
N THR A 29 -2.51 -12.59 8.79
CA THR A 29 -3.30 -11.35 8.75
C THR A 29 -2.47 -10.16 8.27
N LEU A 30 -3.09 -9.02 7.98
CA LEU A 30 -2.33 -7.80 7.67
C LEU A 30 -1.41 -7.38 8.82
N GLU A 31 -1.86 -7.58 10.06
CA GLU A 31 -1.10 -7.28 11.28
C GLU A 31 0.15 -8.16 11.38
N ASP A 32 0.01 -9.47 11.13
CA ASP A 32 1.14 -10.42 11.09
C ASP A 32 2.16 -10.07 9.99
N LEU A 33 1.68 -9.45 8.91
CA LEU A 33 2.50 -9.09 7.76
C LEU A 33 3.19 -7.73 7.92
N ALA A 34 2.71 -6.88 8.83
CA ALA A 34 3.23 -5.52 9.04
C ALA A 34 4.70 -5.49 9.47
N ASP A 35 5.17 -6.51 10.18
CA ASP A 35 6.58 -6.68 10.58
C ASP A 35 7.52 -6.91 9.38
N ASN A 36 6.99 -7.15 8.18
CA ASN A 36 7.76 -7.33 6.97
C ASN A 36 7.17 -6.51 5.81
N ALA A 37 7.71 -5.31 5.60
CA ALA A 37 7.27 -4.39 4.56
C ALA A 37 7.12 -5.03 3.17
N THR A 38 8.04 -5.93 2.78
CA THR A 38 7.93 -6.63 1.49
C THR A 38 6.73 -7.57 1.43
N ARG A 39 6.46 -8.32 2.51
CA ARG A 39 5.30 -9.22 2.55
C ARG A 39 3.99 -8.43 2.61
N LEU A 40 3.93 -7.36 3.40
CA LEU A 40 2.77 -6.46 3.45
C LEU A 40 2.50 -5.85 2.06
N THR A 41 3.52 -5.30 1.41
CA THR A 41 3.37 -4.69 0.07
C THR A 41 2.83 -5.70 -0.94
N ARG A 42 3.31 -6.95 -0.90
CA ARG A 42 2.78 -8.04 -1.74
C ARG A 42 1.32 -8.37 -1.43
N ALA A 43 0.91 -8.33 -0.17
CA ALA A 43 -0.50 -8.51 0.20
C ALA A 43 -1.37 -7.37 -0.36
N LEU A 44 -0.88 -6.12 -0.33
CA LEU A 44 -1.57 -4.98 -0.92
C LEU A 44 -1.68 -5.09 -2.45
N VAL A 45 -0.62 -5.53 -3.13
CA VAL A 45 -0.67 -5.83 -4.58
C VAL A 45 -1.74 -6.90 -4.86
N PHE A 46 -1.78 -7.97 -4.07
CA PHE A 46 -2.81 -9.00 -4.21
C PHE A 46 -4.23 -8.43 -4.13
N VAL A 47 -4.50 -7.49 -3.22
CA VAL A 47 -5.80 -6.82 -3.09
C VAL A 47 -6.12 -6.01 -4.35
N VAL A 48 -5.19 -5.21 -4.84
CA VAL A 48 -5.36 -4.42 -6.07
C VAL A 48 -5.65 -5.31 -7.28
N GLU A 49 -4.88 -6.39 -7.44
CA GLU A 49 -5.06 -7.36 -8.53
C GLU A 49 -6.42 -8.07 -8.45
N LYS A 50 -6.89 -8.39 -7.23
CA LYS A 50 -8.25 -8.92 -7.00
C LYS A 50 -9.34 -7.91 -7.35
N ARG A 51 -9.18 -6.64 -6.98
CA ARG A 51 -10.09 -5.54 -7.38
C ARG A 51 -10.15 -5.39 -8.90
N GLY A 52 -9.02 -5.63 -9.58
CA GLY A 52 -8.93 -5.71 -11.04
C GLY A 52 -9.59 -6.95 -11.67
N GLY A 53 -10.23 -7.80 -10.87
CA GLY A 53 -11.02 -8.95 -11.33
C GLY A 53 -10.26 -10.28 -11.41
N LYS A 54 -8.97 -10.33 -10.99
CA LYS A 54 -8.23 -11.60 -10.96
C LYS A 54 -8.76 -12.54 -9.89
N SER A 55 -8.65 -13.84 -10.17
CA SER A 55 -8.89 -14.87 -9.15
C SER A 55 -7.88 -14.71 -8.01
N ALA A 56 -8.23 -15.18 -6.80
CA ALA A 56 -7.30 -15.09 -5.67
C ALA A 56 -5.97 -15.82 -5.95
N LYS A 57 -6.00 -16.93 -6.70
CA LYS A 57 -4.81 -17.66 -7.11
C LYS A 57 -3.93 -16.81 -8.02
N ASP A 58 -4.51 -16.20 -9.05
CA ASP A 58 -3.75 -15.42 -10.05
C ASP A 58 -3.29 -14.08 -9.49
N ALA A 59 -4.08 -13.44 -8.64
CA ALA A 59 -3.69 -12.22 -7.92
C ALA A 59 -2.49 -12.48 -7.01
N LYS A 60 -2.48 -13.62 -6.29
CA LYS A 60 -1.36 -13.99 -5.41
C LYS A 60 -0.11 -14.30 -6.25
N ALA A 61 -0.27 -15.04 -7.34
CA ALA A 61 0.82 -15.31 -8.25
C ALA A 61 1.43 -14.02 -8.80
N ALA A 62 0.60 -13.07 -9.26
CA ALA A 62 1.04 -11.77 -9.74
C ALA A 62 1.83 -11.00 -8.66
N ALA A 63 1.32 -10.95 -7.42
CA ALA A 63 2.02 -10.29 -6.33
C ALA A 63 3.38 -10.91 -5.97
N LEU A 64 3.50 -12.24 -6.08
CA LEU A 64 4.74 -12.96 -5.76
C LEU A 64 5.78 -12.89 -6.89
N ASP A 65 5.34 -12.74 -8.13
CA ASP A 65 6.20 -12.64 -9.33
C ASP A 65 6.93 -11.29 -9.42
N LEU A 66 6.39 -10.25 -8.76
CA LEU A 66 7.05 -8.95 -8.70
C LEU A 66 8.40 -9.01 -7.99
N THR A 67 9.40 -8.40 -8.62
CA THR A 67 10.71 -8.18 -8.02
C THR A 67 10.63 -7.11 -6.93
N ARG A 68 11.68 -7.00 -6.10
CA ARG A 68 11.76 -5.90 -5.10
C ARG A 68 11.68 -4.52 -5.74
N LYS A 69 12.24 -4.37 -6.94
CA LYS A 69 12.19 -3.10 -7.68
C LYS A 69 10.75 -2.81 -8.10
N ASP A 70 10.06 -3.78 -8.69
CA ASP A 70 8.67 -3.59 -9.13
C ASP A 70 7.75 -3.27 -7.95
N LEU A 71 7.97 -3.88 -6.79
CA LEU A 71 7.21 -3.56 -5.57
C LEU A 71 7.40 -2.11 -5.11
N GLY A 72 8.61 -1.57 -5.24
CA GLY A 72 8.89 -0.16 -4.90
C GLY A 72 8.26 0.83 -5.87
N GLU A 73 7.98 0.42 -7.11
CA GLU A 73 7.38 1.27 -8.16
C GLU A 73 5.87 0.99 -8.34
N TYR A 74 5.30 0.01 -7.63
CA TYR A 74 3.92 -0.42 -7.83
C TYR A 74 2.92 0.61 -7.32
N PHE A 75 3.18 1.18 -6.14
CA PHE A 75 2.37 2.23 -5.54
C PHE A 75 2.98 3.59 -5.81
N VAL A 76 2.13 4.62 -5.86
CA VAL A 76 2.60 6.01 -5.96
C VAL A 76 3.10 6.44 -4.58
N GLU A 77 4.23 7.15 -4.53
CA GLU A 77 4.67 7.83 -3.31
C GLU A 77 3.64 8.91 -2.94
N GLU A 78 3.26 9.00 -1.67
CA GLU A 78 2.50 10.15 -1.20
C GLU A 78 3.35 11.41 -1.47
N PRO A 79 2.81 12.44 -2.15
CA PRO A 79 3.53 13.69 -2.28
C PRO A 79 3.76 14.21 -0.87
N ASP A 80 5.02 14.42 -0.48
CA ASP A 80 5.37 15.09 0.77
C ASP A 80 4.51 16.35 0.87
N GLU A 81 3.58 16.39 1.82
CA GLU A 81 2.84 17.60 2.12
C GLU A 81 3.88 18.64 2.52
N LEU A 82 4.16 19.59 1.61
CA LEU A 82 4.93 20.78 1.90
C LEU A 82 4.24 21.47 3.07
N MET A 83 4.70 21.20 4.29
CA MET A 83 4.30 21.96 5.47
C MET A 83 4.54 23.42 5.12
N PRO A 84 3.50 24.28 5.04
CA PRO A 84 3.73 25.69 4.82
C PRO A 84 4.56 26.18 5.99
N ASP A 85 5.76 26.68 5.70
CA ASP A 85 6.63 27.32 6.68
C ASP A 85 5.77 28.25 7.54
N GLU A 86 5.77 27.99 8.85
CA GLU A 86 5.13 28.87 9.82
C GLU A 86 5.50 30.31 9.48
N PRO A 87 4.54 31.27 9.43
CA PRO A 87 4.91 32.65 9.19
C PRO A 87 5.84 33.08 10.33
N PHE A 88 7.12 33.30 9.99
CA PHE A 88 8.07 33.98 10.86
C PHE A 88 7.46 35.33 11.25
N THR A 89 6.85 35.41 12.43
CA THR A 89 6.47 36.70 13.00
C THR A 89 7.75 37.36 13.52
N GLU A 90 8.43 38.10 12.64
CA GLU A 90 9.38 39.12 13.06
C GLU A 90 8.59 40.24 13.74
N SER A 91 8.28 40.07 15.03
CA SER A 91 7.80 41.17 15.87
C SER A 91 8.96 42.10 16.15
N GLY A 92 9.16 43.04 15.22
CA GLY A 92 10.05 44.18 15.36
C GLY A 92 9.73 44.99 16.62
N LYS A 93 10.78 45.42 17.29
CA LYS A 93 10.76 46.34 18.42
C LYS A 93 9.97 47.62 18.07
N GLY A 94 9.06 47.99 18.96
CA GLY A 94 8.50 49.33 19.13
C GLY A 94 8.37 49.61 20.62
#